data_AF-A4KVC0-F1
#
_entry.id   AF-A4KVC0-F1
#
_cell.length_a   1.000
_cell.length_b   1.000
_cell.length_c   1.000
_cell.angle_alpha   90.00
_cell.angle_beta   90.00
_cell.angle_gamma   90.00
#
_symmetry.space_group_name_H-M   'P 1'
#
loop_
_entity.id
_entity.type
_entity.pdbx_description
1 polymer ?
#
loop_
_entity_poly.entity_id
_entity_poly.type
_entity_poly.pdbx_seq_one_letter_code
_entity_poly.pdbx_strand_id
1 'polypeptide(L)'
;MATITHVFTINHVAEMLGEDRELLEAIVSNSDNLTYGSIISVVHGDDETITALTDDGIDELRQMLADARRSPEAWNDFLDCFVDDEEVIARVKTKSPR
;
A
#
# COMPACT_ATOMS: atom_id res chain seq x y z
N MET A 1 -2.14 21.11 -6.84
CA MET A 1 -3.17 20.07 -6.66
C MET A 1 -3.64 19.67 -8.03
N ALA A 2 -3.26 18.47 -8.49
CA ALA A 2 -3.97 17.85 -9.60
C ALA A 2 -5.38 17.51 -9.11
N THR A 3 -6.38 17.68 -9.96
CA THR A 3 -7.74 17.25 -9.64
C THR A 3 -7.76 15.73 -9.69
N ILE A 4 -8.07 15.07 -8.57
CA ILE A 4 -8.27 13.62 -8.53
C ILE A 4 -9.45 13.31 -9.45
N THR A 5 -9.18 12.59 -10.53
CA THR A 5 -10.20 12.20 -11.53
C THR A 5 -10.54 10.72 -11.44
N HIS A 6 -9.59 9.92 -10.95
CA HIS A 6 -9.73 8.48 -10.81
C HIS A 6 -9.21 8.03 -9.44
N VAL A 7 -9.81 6.96 -8.96
CA VAL A 7 -9.36 6.22 -7.78
C VAL A 7 -9.39 4.74 -8.12
N PHE A 8 -8.46 3.98 -7.57
CA PHE A 8 -8.29 2.56 -7.86
C PHE A 8 -8.34 1.76 -6.56
N THR A 9 -9.11 0.70 -6.54
CA THR A 9 -9.20 -0.18 -5.36
C THR A 9 -7.89 -0.93 -5.16
N ILE A 10 -7.58 -1.32 -3.92
CA ILE A 10 -6.32 -2.00 -3.58
C ILE A 10 -6.11 -3.29 -4.41
N ASN A 11 -7.19 -4.02 -4.73
CA ASN A 11 -7.12 -5.16 -5.65
C ASN A 11 -6.49 -4.78 -6.99
N HIS A 12 -6.95 -3.70 -7.62
CA HIS A 12 -6.44 -3.27 -8.92
C HIS A 12 -5.03 -2.71 -8.82
N VAL A 13 -4.71 -1.99 -7.74
CA VAL A 13 -3.35 -1.48 -7.49
C VAL A 13 -2.35 -2.62 -7.31
N ALA A 14 -2.72 -3.68 -6.58
CA ALA A 14 -1.90 -4.87 -6.40
C ALA A 14 -1.56 -5.52 -7.75
N GLU A 15 -2.54 -5.64 -8.65
CA GLU A 15 -2.31 -6.15 -10.01
C GLU A 15 -1.40 -5.22 -10.84
N MET A 16 -1.59 -3.90 -10.73
CA MET A 16 -0.76 -2.91 -11.45
C MET A 16 0.70 -2.91 -11.00
N LEU A 17 0.94 -3.05 -9.69
CA LEU A 17 2.28 -3.04 -9.10
C LEU A 17 2.93 -4.43 -9.05
N GLY A 18 2.13 -5.50 -9.21
CA GLY A 18 2.60 -6.88 -9.06
C GLY A 18 2.91 -7.25 -7.60
N GLU A 19 2.26 -6.61 -6.65
CA GLU A 19 2.50 -6.76 -5.21
C GLU A 19 1.40 -7.60 -4.54
N ASP A 20 1.68 -8.10 -3.33
CA ASP A 20 0.69 -8.83 -2.54
C ASP A 20 -0.38 -7.84 -2.03
N ARG A 21 -1.66 -8.17 -2.27
CA ARG A 21 -2.76 -7.30 -1.86
C ARG A 21 -2.74 -7.01 -0.36
N GLU A 22 -2.50 -8.03 0.46
CA GLU A 22 -2.54 -7.89 1.92
C GLU A 22 -1.40 -7.00 2.43
N LEU A 23 -0.25 -6.98 1.72
CA LEU A 23 0.81 -6.01 1.98
C LEU A 23 0.32 -4.58 1.73
N LEU A 24 -0.30 -4.33 0.58
CA LEU A 24 -0.80 -3.00 0.25
C LEU A 24 -1.91 -2.56 1.21
N GLU A 25 -2.83 -3.46 1.56
CA GLU A 25 -3.88 -3.22 2.56
C GLU A 25 -3.29 -2.84 3.92
N ALA A 26 -2.24 -3.54 4.36
CA ALA A 26 -1.58 -3.24 5.62
C ALA A 26 -0.86 -1.88 5.61
N ILE A 27 -0.23 -1.49 4.49
CA ILE A 27 0.40 -0.17 4.34
C ILE A 27 -0.65 0.93 4.40
N VAL A 28 -1.78 0.80 3.69
CA VAL A 28 -2.80 1.85 3.63
C VAL A 28 -3.75 1.86 4.83
N SER A 29 -3.69 0.82 5.68
CA SER A 29 -4.40 0.76 6.96
C SER A 29 -4.00 1.91 7.87
N ASN A 30 -2.73 2.32 7.80
CA ASN A 30 -2.23 3.51 8.45
C ASN A 30 -2.27 4.70 7.48
N SER A 31 -3.20 5.64 7.72
CA SER A 31 -3.40 6.81 6.85
C SER A 31 -2.21 7.78 6.83
N ASP A 32 -1.30 7.69 7.82
CA ASP A 32 -0.12 8.55 7.91
C ASP A 32 1.04 8.04 7.03
N ASN A 33 0.92 6.82 6.47
CA ASN A 33 1.95 6.24 5.60
C ASN A 33 2.03 6.90 4.23
N LEU A 34 0.94 7.52 3.77
CA LEU A 34 0.88 8.20 2.47
C LEU A 34 0.47 9.66 2.65
N THR A 35 0.76 10.45 1.63
CA THR A 35 0.40 11.86 1.59
C THR A 35 -1.13 12.04 1.73
N TYR A 36 -1.55 13.11 2.42
CA TYR A 36 -2.96 13.40 2.61
C TYR A 36 -3.71 13.52 1.26
N GLY A 37 -4.78 12.76 1.12
CA GLY A 37 -5.54 12.65 -0.12
C GLY A 37 -5.08 11.53 -1.06
N SER A 38 -4.03 10.78 -0.71
CA SER A 38 -3.60 9.58 -1.43
C SER A 38 -4.52 8.38 -1.16
N ILE A 39 -5.06 8.28 0.06
CA ILE A 39 -5.95 7.20 0.50
C ILE A 39 -7.39 7.70 0.55
N ILE A 40 -8.29 6.98 -0.11
CA ILE A 40 -9.72 7.28 -0.21
C ILE A 40 -10.52 6.10 0.35
N SER A 41 -11.24 6.33 1.44
CA SER A 41 -12.19 5.36 1.99
C SER A 41 -13.56 5.54 1.34
N VAL A 42 -14.01 4.54 0.61
CA VAL A 42 -15.34 4.49 0.00
C VAL A 42 -16.27 3.73 0.95
N VAL A 43 -17.16 4.45 1.63
CA VAL A 43 -18.13 3.85 2.56
C VAL A 43 -19.38 3.45 1.80
N HIS A 44 -19.71 2.17 1.84
CA HIS A 44 -20.94 1.62 1.28
C HIS A 44 -22.06 1.68 2.32
N GLY A 45 -23.32 1.65 1.87
CA GLY A 45 -24.48 1.73 2.76
C GLY A 45 -24.65 0.55 3.73
N ASP A 46 -23.88 -0.52 3.52
CA ASP A 46 -23.90 -1.77 4.30
C ASP A 46 -22.77 -1.86 5.34
N ASP A 47 -22.24 -0.72 5.81
CA ASP A 47 -21.10 -0.61 6.74
C ASP A 47 -19.76 -1.17 6.21
N GLU A 48 -19.73 -1.71 4.99
CA GLU A 48 -18.49 -2.09 4.31
C GLU A 48 -17.76 -0.86 3.77
N THR A 49 -16.45 -0.78 4.02
CA THR A 49 -15.59 0.28 3.49
C THR A 49 -14.56 -0.33 2.55
N ILE A 50 -14.46 0.22 1.35
CA ILE A 50 -13.44 -0.15 0.38
C ILE A 50 -12.36 0.93 0.40
N THR A 51 -11.11 0.52 0.60
CA THR A 51 -9.97 1.42 0.45
C THR A 51 -9.56 1.52 -1.03
N ALA A 52 -9.37 2.75 -1.48
CA ALA A 52 -8.89 3.07 -2.81
C ALA A 52 -7.74 4.09 -2.75
N LEU A 53 -6.90 4.10 -3.77
CA LEU A 53 -5.78 5.03 -3.93
C LEU A 53 -6.00 5.93 -5.14
N THR A 54 -5.52 7.17 -5.03
CA THR A 54 -5.43 8.09 -6.17
C THR A 54 -4.23 7.76 -7.04
N ASP A 55 -4.17 8.33 -8.26
CA ASP A 55 -2.98 8.23 -9.11
C ASP A 55 -1.70 8.66 -8.36
N ASP A 56 -1.75 9.80 -7.65
CA ASP A 56 -0.63 10.31 -6.86
C ASP A 56 -0.23 9.32 -5.73
N GLY A 57 -1.22 8.72 -5.05
CA GLY A 57 -0.97 7.72 -4.00
C GLY A 57 -0.34 6.43 -4.54
N ILE A 58 -0.70 6.02 -5.75
CA ILE A 58 -0.09 4.85 -6.42
C ILE A 58 1.36 5.14 -6.79
N ASP A 59 1.65 6.34 -7.31
CA ASP A 59 3.01 6.74 -7.65
C ASP A 59 3.90 6.86 -6.41
N GLU A 60 3.38 7.41 -5.31
CA GLU A 60 4.03 7.46 -4.00
C GLU A 60 4.36 6.05 -3.49
N LEU A 61 3.36 5.17 -3.46
CA LEU A 61 3.52 3.78 -3.04
C LEU A 61 4.55 3.04 -3.92
N ARG A 62 4.51 3.24 -5.24
CA ARG A 62 5.48 2.66 -6.17
C ARG A 62 6.90 3.13 -5.88
N GLN A 63 7.08 4.42 -5.57
CA GLN A 63 8.39 4.98 -5.23
C GLN A 63 8.92 4.41 -3.90
N MET A 64 8.06 4.33 -2.88
CA MET A 64 8.39 3.73 -1.59
C MET A 64 8.83 2.27 -1.73
N LEU A 65 8.06 1.47 -2.47
CA LEU A 65 8.42 0.08 -2.74
C LEU A 65 9.74 -0.04 -3.51
N ALA A 66 9.97 0.82 -4.50
CA ALA A 66 11.24 0.84 -5.24
C ALA A 66 12.45 1.21 -4.35
N ASP A 67 12.25 2.08 -3.36
CA ASP A 67 13.26 2.45 -2.36
C ASP A 67 13.58 1.26 -1.44
N ALA A 68 12.53 0.64 -0.89
CA ALA A 68 12.63 -0.50 0.01
C ALA A 68 13.29 -1.72 -0.66
N ARG A 69 13.04 -1.93 -1.97
CA ARG A 69 13.59 -3.05 -2.74
C ARG A 69 15.08 -2.88 -3.11
N ARG A 70 15.76 -1.81 -2.68
CA ARG A 70 17.20 -1.64 -2.95
C ARG A 70 18.08 -2.67 -2.25
N SER A 71 17.68 -3.14 -1.07
CA SER A 71 18.39 -4.17 -0.33
C SER A 71 17.45 -4.95 0.60
N PRO A 72 17.82 -6.17 1.01
CA PRO A 72 17.05 -6.92 2.01
C PRO A 72 16.92 -6.18 3.34
N GLU A 73 17.95 -5.43 3.76
CA GLU A 73 17.92 -4.62 4.98
C GLU A 73 16.88 -3.50 4.86
N ALA A 74 16.91 -2.72 3.77
CA ALA A 74 15.93 -1.67 3.51
C ALA A 74 14.50 -2.21 3.39
N TRP A 75 14.34 -3.43 2.86
CA TRP A 75 13.04 -4.11 2.80
C TRP A 75 12.52 -4.48 4.19
N ASN A 76 13.39 -4.98 5.08
CA ASN A 76 13.00 -5.26 6.46
C ASN A 76 12.62 -3.97 7.21
N ASP A 77 13.47 -2.94 7.14
CA ASP A 77 13.21 -1.65 7.77
C ASP A 77 11.90 -1.02 7.26
N PHE A 78 11.63 -1.12 5.95
CA PHE A 78 10.38 -0.66 5.38
C PHE A 78 9.17 -1.38 5.97
N LEU A 79 9.20 -2.71 6.05
CA LEU A 79 8.11 -3.48 6.63
C LEU A 79 7.90 -3.11 8.11
N ASP A 80 8.97 -2.98 8.89
CA ASP A 80 8.88 -2.62 10.31
C ASP A 80 8.42 -1.16 10.54
N CYS A 81 8.60 -0.26 9.56
CA CYS A 81 8.15 1.14 9.66
C CYS A 81 6.75 1.41 9.11
N PHE A 82 6.31 0.67 8.08
CA PHE A 82 5.09 0.97 7.33
C PHE A 82 4.00 -0.10 7.47
N VAL A 83 4.29 -1.25 8.06
CA VAL A 83 3.33 -2.34 8.23
C VAL A 83 3.23 -2.68 9.71
N ASP A 84 2.06 -2.50 10.31
CA ASP A 84 1.82 -2.86 11.72
C ASP A 84 1.50 -4.36 11.90
N ASP A 85 1.08 -5.04 10.83
CA ASP A 85 0.63 -6.44 10.88
C ASP A 85 1.81 -7.43 10.79
N GLU A 86 2.18 -8.02 11.93
CA GLU A 86 3.28 -8.98 12.05
C GLU A 86 3.07 -10.25 11.19
N GLU A 87 1.82 -10.70 10.98
CA GLU A 87 1.53 -11.87 10.16
C GLU A 87 1.78 -11.58 8.67
N VAL A 88 1.36 -10.39 8.21
CA VAL A 88 1.64 -9.90 6.86
C VAL A 88 3.15 -9.77 6.65
N ILE A 89 3.89 -9.19 7.61
CA ILE A 89 5.35 -9.08 7.55
C ILE A 89 6.00 -10.46 7.37
N ALA A 90 5.64 -11.43 8.21
CA ALA A 90 6.22 -12.78 8.15
C ALA A 90 5.94 -13.48 6.81
N ARG A 91 4.71 -13.34 6.30
CA ARG A 91 4.31 -13.91 5.01
C ARG A 91 5.03 -13.24 3.83
N VAL A 92 5.23 -11.92 3.87
CA VAL A 92 5.91 -11.18 2.81
C VAL A 92 7.41 -11.50 2.80
N LYS A 93 8.05 -11.56 3.98
CA LYS A 93 9.46 -11.98 4.13
C LYS A 93 9.70 -13.41 3.60
N THR A 94 8.73 -14.32 3.75
CA THR A 94 8.85 -15.69 3.22
C THR A 94 8.57 -15.80 1.72
N LYS A 95 7.64 -15.01 1.17
CA LYS A 95 7.32 -15.00 -0.27
C LYS A 95 8.35 -14.26 -1.12
N SER A 96 9.00 -13.23 -0.57
CA SER A 96 10.02 -12.43 -1.26
C SER A 96 11.39 -12.52 -0.56
N PRO A 97 12.12 -13.64 -0.67
CA PRO A 97 13.52 -13.70 -0.23
C PRO A 97 14.49 -13.06 -1.26
N ARG A 98 14.02 -12.08 -2.05
CA ARG A 98 14.75 -11.53 -3.22
C ARG A 98 15.29 -10.14 -2.94
#